data_AF-Q07PN0-F1
#
_entry.id   AF-Q07PN0-F1
#
_cell.length_a   1.000
_cell.length_b   1.000
_cell.length_c   1.000
_cell.angle_alpha   90.00
_cell.angle_beta   90.00
_cell.angle_gamma   90.00
#
_symmetry.space_group_name_H-M   'P 1'
#
loop_
_entity.id
_entity.type
_entity.pdbx_description
1 polymer ?
#
loop_
_entity_poly.entity_id
_entity_poly.type
_entity_poly.pdbx_seq_one_letter_code
_entity_poly.pdbx_strand_id
1 'polypeptide(L)'
;MTSKNQRVIDFVERSRPKPQSVADRIKRRKVVLSEWSRDGIPFGKLGSLPNSLCAAREWDDPQLGIARIASPNDFTQAHPRYGDDVREIARLLTKLAKRYNRRALGKDKPRRAQSLTSTKKEVESQLAQCVSQWQAERHARLSEQKRADTAEWRAKVVLRENVELTRKLAAYLGPKVVT
;
A
#
# COMPACT_ATOMS: atom_id res chain seq x y z
N MET A 1 -12.04 79.43 1.40
CA MET A 1 -13.04 78.35 1.54
C MET A 1 -12.51 77.08 0.87
N THR A 2 -11.77 76.25 1.61
CA THR A 2 -11.14 75.03 1.07
C THR A 2 -11.06 73.99 2.19
N SER A 3 -12.19 73.36 2.51
CA SER A 3 -12.19 72.27 3.51
C SER A 3 -13.42 71.38 3.37
N LYS A 4 -13.56 70.71 2.22
CA LYS A 4 -14.55 69.63 2.05
C LYS A 4 -14.07 68.43 1.23
N ASN A 5 -12.94 68.56 0.50
CA ASN A 5 -12.46 67.48 -0.38
C ASN A 5 -11.44 66.53 0.26
N GLN A 6 -10.94 66.82 1.47
CA GLN A 6 -9.96 65.93 2.13
C GLN A 6 -10.60 64.69 2.79
N ARG A 7 -11.89 64.75 3.17
CA ARG A 7 -12.54 63.68 3.95
C ARG A 7 -13.06 62.49 3.13
N VAL A 8 -13.14 62.62 1.81
CA VAL A 8 -13.66 61.54 0.94
C VAL A 8 -12.55 60.57 0.52
N ILE A 9 -11.29 61.00 0.55
CA ILE A 9 -10.16 60.18 0.10
C ILE A 9 -9.71 59.18 1.18
N ASP A 10 -9.89 59.51 2.46
CA ASP A 10 -9.51 58.61 3.58
C ASP A 10 -10.44 57.40 3.78
N PHE A 11 -11.60 57.35 3.11
CA PHE A 11 -12.53 56.22 3.23
C PHE A 11 -12.26 55.11 2.20
N VAL A 12 -11.52 55.39 1.13
CA VAL A 12 -11.22 54.43 0.05
C VAL A 12 -9.98 53.58 0.37
N GLU A 13 -9.15 53.97 1.33
CA GLU A 13 -7.90 53.28 1.66
C GLU A 13 -8.04 52.09 2.64
N ARG A 14 -9.25 51.79 3.16
CA ARG A 14 -9.43 50.79 4.24
C ARG A 14 -9.68 49.34 3.84
N SER A 15 -9.58 48.96 2.58
CA SER A 15 -9.88 47.56 2.19
C SER A 15 -8.90 46.95 1.18
N ARG A 16 -7.59 47.19 1.34
CA ARG A 16 -6.64 46.18 0.84
C ARG A 16 -6.67 45.03 1.86
N PRO A 17 -7.20 43.83 1.52
CA PRO A 17 -7.15 42.71 2.44
C PRO A 17 -5.68 42.48 2.78
N LYS A 18 -5.32 42.58 4.07
CA LYS A 18 -3.97 42.21 4.52
C LYS A 18 -3.64 40.84 3.94
N PRO A 19 -2.40 40.61 3.46
CA PRO A 19 -2.01 39.29 2.99
C PRO A 19 -2.27 38.29 4.11
N GLN A 20 -3.26 37.41 3.90
CA GLN A 20 -3.66 36.47 4.93
C GLN A 20 -2.52 35.51 5.19
N SER A 21 -2.12 35.38 6.46
CA SER A 21 -1.10 34.40 6.81
C SER A 21 -1.60 32.98 6.52
N VAL A 22 -0.68 32.02 6.42
CA VAL A 22 -1.03 30.59 6.34
C VAL A 22 -1.95 30.20 7.51
N ALA A 23 -1.64 30.66 8.73
CA ALA A 23 -2.42 30.38 9.92
C ALA A 23 -3.86 30.88 9.79
N ASP A 24 -4.05 32.11 9.29
CA ASP A 24 -5.38 32.70 9.12
C ASP A 24 -6.18 31.96 8.05
N ARG A 25 -5.52 31.55 6.96
CA ARG A 25 -6.14 30.73 5.89
C ARG A 25 -6.59 29.36 6.39
N ILE A 26 -5.83 28.73 7.28
CA ILE A 26 -6.19 27.44 7.90
C ILE A 26 -7.36 27.63 8.86
N LYS A 27 -7.26 28.62 9.76
CA LYS A 27 -8.34 28.94 10.71
C LYS A 27 -9.63 29.28 10.00
N ARG A 28 -9.58 30.07 8.93
CA ARG A 28 -10.77 30.44 8.16
C ARG A 28 -11.47 29.23 7.56
N ARG A 29 -10.73 28.28 6.98
CA ARG A 29 -11.27 27.00 6.51
C ARG A 29 -11.94 26.22 7.63
N LYS A 30 -11.27 26.11 8.79
CA LYS A 30 -11.82 25.42 9.96
C LYS A 30 -13.14 26.05 10.42
N VAL A 31 -13.21 27.38 10.48
CA VAL A 31 -14.44 28.11 10.86
C VAL A 31 -15.58 27.79 9.89
N VAL A 32 -15.36 27.97 8.58
CA VAL A 32 -16.40 27.72 7.57
C VAL A 32 -16.88 26.27 7.60
N LEU A 33 -15.98 25.30 7.69
CA LEU A 33 -16.35 23.89 7.77
C LEU A 33 -17.06 23.53 9.08
N SER A 34 -16.74 24.23 10.18
CA SER A 34 -17.42 24.06 11.47
C SER A 34 -18.85 24.60 11.41
N GLU A 35 -19.02 25.81 10.86
CA GLU A 35 -20.33 26.42 10.59
C GLU A 35 -21.17 25.49 9.72
N TRP A 36 -20.63 25.01 8.60
CA TRP A 36 -21.32 24.08 7.71
C TRP A 36 -21.64 22.75 8.39
N SER A 37 -20.76 22.26 9.28
CA SER A 37 -21.05 21.05 10.04
C SER A 37 -22.18 21.25 11.05
N ARG A 38 -22.39 22.47 11.55
CA ARG A 38 -23.42 22.78 12.54
C ARG A 38 -24.75 23.12 11.87
N ASP A 39 -24.73 24.11 10.99
CA ASP A 39 -25.89 24.78 10.41
C ASP A 39 -26.28 24.21 9.04
N GLY A 40 -25.36 23.43 8.44
CA GLY A 40 -25.52 22.84 7.11
C GLY A 40 -24.85 23.65 6.00
N ILE A 41 -24.70 23.03 4.83
CA ILE A 41 -24.06 23.66 3.67
C ILE A 41 -25.10 24.53 2.93
N PRO A 42 -24.81 25.82 2.66
CA PRO A 42 -25.69 26.69 1.89
C PRO A 42 -26.03 26.12 0.51
N PHE A 43 -27.25 26.40 0.01
CA PHE A 43 -27.68 25.99 -1.32
C PHE A 43 -26.73 26.56 -2.39
N GLY A 44 -26.30 25.72 -3.34
CA GLY A 44 -25.31 26.10 -4.36
C GLY A 44 -23.83 25.97 -3.95
N LYS A 45 -23.51 25.80 -2.66
CA LYS A 45 -22.13 25.56 -2.18
C LYS A 45 -21.79 24.09 -1.94
N LEU A 46 -22.74 23.19 -2.14
CA LEU A 46 -22.51 21.76 -1.97
C LEU A 46 -21.45 21.21 -2.95
N GLY A 47 -21.42 21.72 -4.19
CA GLY A 47 -20.42 21.34 -5.20
C GLY A 47 -19.02 21.88 -4.94
N SER A 48 -18.87 22.92 -4.10
CA SER A 48 -17.58 23.49 -3.74
C SER A 48 -16.99 22.89 -2.46
N LEU A 49 -17.67 21.92 -1.83
CA LEU A 49 -17.16 21.23 -0.65
C LEU A 49 -15.95 20.35 -1.03
N PRO A 50 -14.76 20.59 -0.48
CA PRO A 50 -13.61 19.72 -0.73
C PRO A 50 -13.84 18.31 -0.18
N ASN A 51 -13.49 17.29 -0.97
CA ASN A 51 -13.65 15.88 -0.61
C ASN A 51 -12.43 15.27 0.10
N SER A 52 -11.34 16.03 0.20
CA SER A 52 -10.05 15.57 0.74
C SER A 52 -9.25 16.75 1.30
N LEU A 53 -8.22 16.47 2.10
CA LEU A 53 -7.32 17.51 2.61
C LEU A 53 -6.54 18.21 1.48
N CYS A 54 -6.18 17.48 0.41
CA CYS A 54 -5.51 18.09 -0.73
C CYS A 54 -6.46 19.08 -1.43
N ALA A 55 -7.72 18.68 -1.68
CA ALA A 55 -8.74 19.57 -2.21
C ALA A 55 -8.99 20.76 -1.27
N ALA A 56 -9.00 20.55 0.05
CA ALA A 56 -9.18 21.63 1.02
C ALA A 56 -8.00 22.62 1.04
N ARG A 57 -6.77 22.16 0.79
CA ARG A 57 -5.59 23.03 0.63
C ARG A 57 -5.72 23.93 -0.60
N GLU A 58 -6.18 23.34 -1.70
CA GLU A 58 -6.34 24.01 -3.00
C GLU A 58 -7.62 24.84 -3.09
N TRP A 59 -8.56 24.60 -2.19
CA TRP A 59 -9.84 25.30 -2.14
C TRP A 59 -9.63 26.80 -2.06
N ASP A 60 -10.22 27.49 -3.03
CA ASP A 60 -10.24 28.93 -3.18
C ASP A 60 -11.70 29.36 -3.37
N ASP A 61 -12.23 30.12 -2.43
CA ASP A 61 -13.59 30.68 -2.49
C ASP A 61 -13.56 32.08 -1.88
N PRO A 62 -13.39 33.13 -2.71
CA PRO A 62 -13.34 34.51 -2.25
C PRO A 62 -14.58 34.95 -1.47
N GLN A 63 -15.76 34.40 -1.79
CA GLN A 63 -17.01 34.75 -1.09
C GLN A 63 -17.02 34.26 0.36
N LEU A 64 -16.34 33.14 0.63
CA LEU A 64 -16.17 32.60 1.98
C LEU A 64 -14.91 33.14 2.67
N GLY A 65 -14.14 33.99 1.99
CA GLY A 65 -12.84 34.48 2.45
C GLY A 65 -11.77 33.39 2.52
N ILE A 66 -11.93 32.32 1.72
CA ILE A 66 -11.01 31.18 1.68
C ILE A 66 -10.04 31.42 0.54
N ALA A 67 -8.76 31.60 0.87
CA ALA A 67 -7.67 31.72 -0.11
C ALA A 67 -6.82 30.46 -0.15
N ARG A 68 -6.42 29.98 -1.34
CA ARG A 68 -5.53 28.81 -1.54
C ARG A 68 -4.28 28.83 -0.64
N ILE A 69 -3.85 27.65 -0.17
CA ILE A 69 -2.57 27.46 0.53
C ILE A 69 -1.57 26.79 -0.44
N ALA A 70 -0.49 27.49 -0.79
CA ALA A 70 0.43 27.04 -1.83
C ALA A 70 1.26 25.81 -1.40
N SER A 71 1.91 25.90 -0.24
CA SER A 71 2.81 24.87 0.27
C SER A 71 2.04 23.67 0.83
N PRO A 72 2.32 22.43 0.38
CA PRO A 72 1.79 21.22 1.00
C PRO A 72 2.29 21.02 2.43
N ASN A 73 3.53 21.43 2.72
CA ASN A 73 4.15 21.28 4.04
C ASN A 73 3.46 22.16 5.10
N ASP A 74 2.86 23.27 4.68
CA ASP A 74 2.11 24.16 5.56
C ASP A 74 0.73 23.60 5.96
N PHE A 75 0.22 22.63 5.20
CA PHE A 75 -1.12 22.05 5.36
C PHE A 75 -1.07 20.53 5.55
N THR A 76 -0.29 20.10 6.55
CA THR A 76 -0.16 18.69 6.94
C THR A 76 -0.54 18.46 8.40
N GLN A 77 -1.04 17.27 8.71
CA GLN A 77 -1.46 16.87 10.06
C GLN A 77 -0.30 16.77 11.06
N ALA A 78 0.92 16.58 10.56
CA ALA A 78 2.16 16.50 11.34
C ALA A 78 2.83 17.88 11.53
N HIS A 79 2.21 18.97 11.06
CA HIS A 79 2.82 20.30 11.16
C HIS A 79 2.88 20.73 12.64
N PRO A 80 4.04 21.17 13.17
CA PRO A 80 4.20 21.48 14.60
C PRO A 80 3.23 22.55 15.11
N ARG A 81 2.90 23.53 14.26
CA ARG A 81 2.06 24.69 14.64
C ARG A 81 0.59 24.58 14.21
N TYR A 82 0.31 23.84 13.14
CA TYR A 82 -1.01 23.84 12.49
C TYR A 82 -1.62 22.43 12.39
N GLY A 83 -0.88 21.39 12.79
CA GLY A 83 -1.29 20.01 12.62
C GLY A 83 -2.59 19.67 13.33
N ASP A 84 -2.84 20.26 14.50
CA ASP A 84 -4.11 20.09 15.23
C ASP A 84 -5.29 20.68 14.46
N ASP A 85 -5.13 21.89 13.89
CA ASP A 85 -6.17 22.52 13.07
C ASP A 85 -6.43 21.72 11.78
N VAL A 86 -5.38 21.22 11.12
CA VAL A 86 -5.49 20.39 9.92
C VAL A 86 -6.17 19.05 10.22
N ARG A 87 -5.87 18.43 11.38
CA ARG A 87 -6.56 17.22 11.85
C ARG A 87 -8.04 17.48 12.10
N GLU A 88 -8.39 18.62 12.69
CA GLU A 88 -9.78 18.99 12.92
C GLU A 88 -10.53 19.25 11.61
N ILE A 89 -9.90 19.93 10.65
CA ILE A 89 -10.44 20.09 9.29
C ILE A 89 -10.73 18.71 8.67
N ALA A 90 -9.81 17.76 8.78
CA ALA A 90 -10.03 16.41 8.25
C ALA A 90 -11.26 15.71 8.84
N ARG A 91 -11.47 15.87 10.16
CA ARG A 91 -12.65 15.34 10.86
C ARG A 91 -13.94 16.00 10.38
N LEU A 92 -13.95 17.33 10.22
CA LEU A 92 -15.09 18.08 9.72
C LEU A 92 -15.46 17.65 8.30
N LEU A 93 -14.49 17.49 7.41
CA LEU A 93 -14.71 17.00 6.05
C LEU A 93 -15.33 15.59 6.06
N THR A 94 -14.82 14.70 6.91
CA THR A 94 -15.38 13.34 7.05
C THR A 94 -16.83 13.38 7.55
N LYS A 95 -17.13 14.25 8.51
CA LYS A 95 -18.48 14.42 9.08
C LYS A 95 -19.46 14.99 8.05
N LEU A 96 -19.03 16.01 7.30
CA LEU A 96 -19.81 16.61 6.21
C LEU A 96 -20.04 15.61 5.07
N ALA A 97 -19.00 14.89 4.66
CA ALA A 97 -19.13 13.83 3.66
C ALA A 97 -20.14 12.76 4.11
N LYS A 98 -20.09 12.30 5.37
CA LYS A 98 -21.09 11.34 5.89
C LYS A 98 -22.52 11.88 5.88
N ARG A 99 -22.73 13.18 6.14
CA ARG A 99 -24.07 13.79 6.12
C ARG A 99 -24.62 13.96 4.70
N TYR A 100 -23.81 14.48 3.79
CA TYR A 100 -24.27 14.92 2.47
C TYR A 100 -24.00 13.92 1.35
N ASN A 101 -23.07 12.98 1.53
CA ASN A 101 -22.77 11.91 0.57
C ASN A 101 -23.64 10.66 0.80
N ARG A 102 -24.77 10.77 1.52
CA ARG A 102 -25.73 9.66 1.75
C ARG A 102 -26.33 9.05 0.47
N ARG A 103 -26.23 9.73 -0.67
CA ARG A 103 -26.60 9.14 -1.98
C ARG A 103 -25.51 8.27 -2.61
N ALA A 104 -24.25 8.36 -2.14
CA ALA A 104 -23.16 7.47 -2.58
C ALA A 104 -22.93 6.28 -1.63
N LEU A 105 -23.71 6.15 -0.55
CA LEU A 105 -23.65 4.99 0.36
C LEU A 105 -24.30 3.73 -0.22
N GLY A 106 -24.87 3.81 -1.42
CA GLY A 106 -25.06 2.67 -2.31
C GLY A 106 -23.88 2.57 -3.28
N LYS A 107 -22.97 1.63 -3.02
CA LYS A 107 -21.89 1.09 -3.87
C LYS A 107 -20.45 1.40 -3.42
N ASP A 108 -19.71 0.29 -3.41
CA ASP A 108 -18.26 0.13 -3.46
C ASP A 108 -17.48 0.26 -2.13
N LYS A 109 -17.51 -0.84 -1.37
CA LYS A 109 -16.27 -1.33 -0.73
C LYS A 109 -15.14 -1.24 -1.77
N PRO A 110 -13.93 -0.78 -1.42
CA PRO A 110 -12.85 -0.66 -2.38
C PRO A 110 -12.49 -2.05 -2.92
N ARG A 111 -12.92 -2.32 -4.16
CA ARG A 111 -12.61 -3.54 -4.95
C ARG A 111 -11.10 -3.85 -5.02
N ARG A 112 -10.25 -2.86 -4.69
CA ARG A 112 -8.79 -2.94 -4.63
C ARG A 112 -8.25 -3.83 -3.50
N ALA A 113 -8.92 -3.93 -2.36
CA ALA A 113 -8.47 -4.79 -1.26
C ALA A 113 -8.77 -6.29 -1.52
N GLN A 114 -9.87 -6.59 -2.21
CA GLN A 114 -10.18 -7.96 -2.65
C GLN A 114 -9.26 -8.43 -3.77
N SER A 115 -8.93 -7.55 -4.72
CA SER A 115 -7.98 -7.87 -5.80
C SER A 115 -6.57 -8.21 -5.26
N LEU A 116 -6.03 -7.43 -4.32
CA LEU A 116 -4.69 -7.69 -3.74
C LEU A 116 -4.63 -8.95 -2.87
N THR A 117 -5.74 -9.32 -2.22
CA THR A 117 -5.80 -10.53 -1.40
C THR A 117 -5.99 -11.78 -2.24
N SER A 118 -6.75 -11.70 -3.35
CA SER A 118 -6.84 -12.78 -4.33
C SER A 118 -5.50 -13.04 -5.02
N THR A 119 -4.80 -11.99 -5.48
CA THR A 119 -3.48 -12.17 -6.10
C THR A 119 -2.44 -12.69 -5.12
N LYS A 120 -2.47 -12.27 -3.86
CA LYS A 120 -1.58 -12.82 -2.82
C LYS A 120 -1.81 -14.32 -2.61
N LYS A 121 -3.08 -14.77 -2.53
CA LYS A 121 -3.40 -16.19 -2.38
C LYS A 121 -3.01 -17.01 -3.60
N GLU A 122 -3.17 -16.47 -4.81
CA GLU A 122 -2.74 -17.12 -6.05
C GLU A 122 -1.22 -17.30 -6.08
N VAL A 123 -0.46 -16.27 -5.70
CA VAL A 123 1.01 -16.36 -5.59
C VAL A 123 1.44 -17.34 -4.51
N GLU A 124 0.80 -17.33 -3.33
CA GLU A 124 1.08 -18.30 -2.26
C GLU A 124 0.79 -19.74 -2.70
N SER A 125 -0.29 -19.96 -3.44
CA SER A 125 -0.65 -21.27 -4.00
C SER A 125 0.38 -21.75 -5.03
N GLN A 126 0.82 -20.86 -5.94
CA GLN A 126 1.86 -21.19 -6.93
C GLN A 126 3.20 -21.51 -6.28
N LEU A 127 3.58 -20.77 -5.23
CA LEU A 127 4.79 -21.05 -4.47
C LEU A 127 4.72 -22.43 -3.81
N ALA A 128 3.59 -22.77 -3.18
CA ALA A 128 3.38 -24.06 -2.54
C ALA A 128 3.45 -25.23 -3.55
N GLN A 129 2.91 -25.04 -4.76
CA GLN A 129 3.00 -26.03 -5.85
C GLN A 129 4.45 -26.23 -6.30
N CYS A 130 5.21 -25.15 -6.55
CA CYS A 130 6.62 -25.23 -6.91
C CYS A 130 7.46 -25.96 -5.84
N VAL A 131 7.24 -25.64 -4.56
CA VAL A 131 7.94 -26.30 -3.45
C VAL A 131 7.60 -27.79 -3.39
N SER A 132 6.33 -28.15 -3.57
CA SER A 132 5.88 -29.54 -3.56
C SER A 132 6.49 -30.33 -4.73
N GLN A 133 6.53 -29.73 -5.92
CA GLN A 133 7.16 -30.33 -7.09
C GLN A 133 8.66 -30.56 -6.86
N TRP A 134 9.38 -29.55 -6.37
CA TRP A 134 10.81 -29.67 -6.08
C TRP A 134 11.11 -30.75 -5.03
N GLN A 135 10.28 -30.84 -3.99
CA GLN A 135 10.40 -31.90 -2.98
C GLN A 135 10.18 -33.28 -3.60
N ALA A 136 9.14 -33.45 -4.42
CA ALA A 136 8.86 -34.71 -5.11
C ALA A 136 10.02 -35.14 -6.02
N GLU A 137 10.55 -34.23 -6.83
CA GLU A 137 11.70 -34.48 -7.71
C GLU A 137 12.96 -34.85 -6.91
N ARG A 138 13.22 -34.14 -5.81
CA ARG A 138 14.34 -34.45 -4.91
C ARG A 138 14.20 -35.84 -4.29
N HIS A 139 13.01 -36.19 -3.82
CA HIS A 139 12.75 -37.52 -3.25
C HIS A 139 12.90 -38.62 -4.29
N ALA A 140 12.39 -38.42 -5.52
CA ALA A 140 12.56 -39.35 -6.62
C ALA A 140 14.04 -39.59 -6.91
N ARG A 141 14.82 -38.51 -7.08
CA ARG A 141 16.26 -38.58 -7.34
C ARG A 141 17.03 -39.31 -6.22
N LEU A 142 16.73 -39.01 -4.96
CA LEU A 142 17.35 -39.70 -3.82
C LEU A 142 16.98 -41.18 -3.77
N SER A 143 15.74 -41.54 -4.11
CA SER A 143 15.30 -42.93 -4.14
C SER A 143 16.01 -43.73 -5.24
N GLU A 144 16.23 -43.11 -6.39
CA GLU A 144 16.93 -43.72 -7.52
C GLU A 144 18.41 -43.90 -7.22
N GLN A 145 19.04 -42.90 -6.59
CA GLN A 145 20.43 -42.98 -6.17
C GLN A 145 20.65 -44.11 -5.15
N LYS A 146 19.75 -44.25 -4.15
CA LYS A 146 19.79 -45.38 -3.21
C LYS A 146 19.63 -46.74 -3.89
N ARG A 147 18.78 -46.82 -4.92
CA ARG A 147 18.62 -48.06 -5.71
C ARG A 147 19.89 -48.40 -6.47
N ALA A 148 20.52 -47.41 -7.10
CA ALA A 148 21.80 -47.57 -7.80
C ALA A 148 22.90 -48.03 -6.82
N ASP A 149 23.06 -47.34 -5.68
CA ASP A 149 24.05 -47.70 -4.65
C ASP A 149 23.85 -49.13 -4.13
N THR A 150 22.59 -49.51 -3.91
CA THR A 150 22.25 -50.88 -3.46
C THR A 150 22.57 -51.91 -4.54
N ALA A 151 22.30 -51.61 -5.81
CA ALA A 151 22.63 -52.49 -6.92
C ALA A 151 24.15 -52.63 -7.11
N GLU A 152 24.90 -51.53 -7.00
CA GLU A 152 26.36 -51.54 -7.04
C GLU A 152 26.97 -52.36 -5.89
N TRP A 153 26.45 -52.19 -4.67
CA TRP A 153 26.90 -52.97 -3.52
C TRP A 153 26.67 -54.46 -3.73
N ARG A 154 25.47 -54.85 -4.19
CA ARG A 154 25.15 -56.25 -4.51
C ARG A 154 26.05 -56.81 -5.62
N ALA A 155 26.30 -56.03 -6.67
CA ALA A 155 27.19 -56.44 -7.76
C ALA A 155 28.62 -56.69 -7.26
N LYS A 156 29.14 -55.82 -6.39
CA LYS A 156 30.46 -55.99 -5.76
C LYS A 156 30.54 -57.26 -4.91
N VAL A 157 29.49 -57.58 -4.15
CA VAL A 157 29.42 -58.81 -3.35
C VAL A 157 29.46 -60.05 -4.25
N VAL A 158 28.60 -60.10 -5.26
CA VAL A 158 28.54 -61.23 -6.22
C VAL A 158 29.87 -61.42 -6.95
N LEU A 159 30.53 -60.33 -7.36
CA LEU A 159 31.85 -60.40 -7.98
C LEU A 159 32.91 -61.02 -7.06
N ARG A 160 32.92 -60.67 -5.77
CA ARG A 160 33.84 -61.27 -4.80
C ARG A 160 33.58 -62.76 -4.64
N GLU A 161 32.32 -63.16 -4.48
CA GLU A 161 31.92 -64.57 -4.37
C GLU A 161 32.31 -65.36 -5.63
N ASN A 162 32.09 -64.80 -6.82
CA ASN A 162 32.47 -65.42 -8.08
C ASN A 162 33.99 -65.62 -8.21
N VAL A 163 34.79 -64.65 -7.77
CA VAL A 163 36.26 -64.78 -7.74
C VAL A 163 36.67 -65.92 -6.78
N GLU A 164 36.06 -66.01 -5.60
CA GLU A 164 36.33 -67.08 -4.65
C GLU A 164 35.94 -68.46 -5.19
N LEU A 165 34.77 -68.58 -5.80
CA LEU A 165 34.31 -69.81 -6.46
C LEU A 165 35.24 -70.20 -7.61
N THR A 166 35.68 -69.24 -8.42
CA THR A 166 36.62 -69.48 -9.53
C THR A 166 37.97 -69.99 -9.01
N ARG A 167 38.49 -69.41 -7.92
CA ARG A 167 39.70 -69.90 -7.25
C ARG A 167 39.54 -71.33 -6.72
N LYS A 168 38.41 -71.62 -6.07
CA LYS A 168 38.10 -72.98 -5.59
C LYS A 168 38.03 -73.96 -6.76
N LEU A 169 37.32 -73.63 -7.84
CA LEU A 169 37.24 -74.47 -9.04
C LEU A 169 38.62 -74.73 -9.66
N ALA A 170 39.46 -73.70 -9.79
CA ALA A 170 40.83 -73.85 -10.29
C ALA A 170 41.67 -74.79 -9.40
N ALA A 171 41.53 -74.69 -8.07
CA ALA A 171 42.20 -75.57 -7.13
C ALA A 171 41.69 -77.02 -7.20
N TYR A 172 40.39 -77.22 -7.38
CA TYR A 172 39.77 -78.55 -7.55
C TYR A 172 40.15 -79.21 -8.88
N LEU A 173 40.29 -78.44 -9.96
CA LEU A 173 40.60 -78.98 -11.29
C LEU A 173 42.09 -79.31 -11.47
N GLY A 174 42.98 -78.69 -10.68
CA GLY A 174 44.43 -78.94 -10.68
C GLY A 174 45.12 -78.67 -12.03
N PRO A 175 46.46 -78.57 -12.10
CA PRO A 175 47.15 -78.66 -13.38
C PRO A 175 46.96 -80.08 -13.89
N LYS A 176 46.19 -80.25 -14.97
CA LYS A 176 46.31 -81.46 -15.79
C LYS A 176 47.73 -81.45 -16.34
N VAL A 177 48.63 -82.16 -15.65
CA VAL A 177 49.94 -82.51 -16.18
C VAL A 177 49.68 -83.41 -17.38
N VAL A 178 49.60 -82.79 -18.55
CA VAL A 178 49.62 -83.49 -19.84
C VAL A 178 51.09 -83.86 -20.04
N THR A 179 51.47 -85.05 -19.56
CA THR A 179 52.70 -85.74 -19.99
C THR A 179 52.52 -86.30 -21.38
#